data_AF-A0A1Y2ECT1-F1
#
_entry.id   AF-A0A1Y2ECT1-F1
#
_cell.length_a   1.000
_cell.length_b   1.000
_cell.length_c   1.000
_cell.angle_alpha   90.00
_cell.angle_beta   90.00
_cell.angle_gamma   90.00
#
_symmetry.space_group_name_H-M   'P 1'
#
loop_
_entity.id
_entity.type
_entity.pdbx_description
1 polymer ?
#
loop_
_entity_poly.entity_id
_entity_poly.type
_entity_poly.pdbx_seq_one_letter_code
_entity_poly.pdbx_strand_id
1 'polypeptide(L)'
;MKFALGLLLSTSLLLSKIEATKISKCSDCTVFTTGKDGSLWGWEDGTFCKISSSCSKSKNTSTKKTTTVYKKSTKKTANKKTSSTTTKAKAKETTTTTTSAPAAHETDAKGNIVCNGCVVTGTGGDNSLWGWEDEKSCIINNTKCEGKLDEKKAEASAAASNHKKDASGNVICNKCEVTATGGDGSYWGWEDQASCIIDNTKCNLTPPKSEQKALERGPDGVLICSTCEYTRIDPDTTTWNTENGEDCRVIGSRCGINTTPHPWCSGCVVTGTGNDGALYGWENNASCLINEVTCGIVSNHGEYGEASSSNSQQKMTFLNYAICSLAALYVYRRF
;
A
#
# COMPACT_ATOMS: atom_id res chain seq x y z
N MET A 1 6.40 -55.29 21.32
CA MET A 1 6.42 -53.80 21.29
C MET A 1 6.64 -53.23 22.70
N LYS A 2 7.85 -53.36 23.29
CA LYS A 2 8.16 -52.79 24.62
C LYS A 2 9.47 -51.97 24.67
N PHE A 3 10.15 -51.75 23.54
CA PHE A 3 11.46 -51.10 23.50
C PHE A 3 11.50 -49.72 22.84
N ALA A 4 10.39 -49.19 22.31
CA ALA A 4 10.39 -47.92 21.58
C ALA A 4 10.06 -46.68 22.44
N LEU A 5 9.55 -46.84 23.67
CA LEU A 5 9.16 -45.70 24.52
C LEU A 5 10.31 -45.10 25.34
N GLY A 6 11.46 -45.80 25.44
CA GLY A 6 12.60 -45.37 26.25
C GLY A 6 13.51 -44.32 25.59
N LEU A 7 13.46 -44.19 24.26
CA LEU A 7 14.40 -43.31 23.52
C LEU A 7 13.90 -41.86 23.37
N LEU A 8 12.62 -41.59 23.64
CA LEU A 8 12.01 -40.26 23.52
C LEU A 8 12.09 -39.42 24.79
N LEU A 9 12.44 -40.01 25.94
CA LEU A 9 12.57 -39.31 27.22
C LEU A 9 14.00 -38.82 27.51
N SER A 10 15.01 -39.34 26.81
CA SER A 10 16.41 -38.92 27.01
C SER A 10 16.82 -37.66 26.23
N THR A 11 16.06 -37.24 25.20
CA THR A 11 16.36 -36.03 24.43
C THR A 11 15.83 -34.74 25.06
N SER A 12 14.86 -34.81 25.98
CA SER A 12 14.31 -33.61 26.64
C SER A 12 15.18 -33.04 27.77
N LEU A 13 16.16 -33.78 28.29
CA LEU A 13 17.02 -33.32 29.40
C LEU A 13 18.30 -32.59 28.96
N LEU A 14 18.58 -32.48 27.66
CA LEU A 14 19.79 -31.81 27.15
C LEU A 14 19.61 -30.33 26.78
N LEU A 15 18.40 -29.76 26.91
CA LEU A 15 18.12 -28.36 26.55
C LEU A 15 18.12 -27.36 27.73
N SER A 16 18.33 -27.79 28.97
CA SER A 16 18.25 -26.92 30.15
C SER A 16 19.56 -26.26 30.60
N LYS A 17 20.61 -26.27 29.75
CA LYS A 17 21.89 -25.60 30.03
C LYS A 17 22.39 -24.83 28.82
N ILE A 18 21.61 -23.86 28.35
CA ILE A 18 22.17 -22.75 27.59
C ILE A 18 22.53 -21.71 28.65
N GLU A 19 23.78 -21.74 29.13
CA GLU A 19 24.33 -20.63 29.92
C GLU A 19 24.20 -19.38 29.06
N ALA A 20 23.48 -18.37 29.58
CA ALA A 20 23.31 -17.09 28.91
C ALA A 20 24.70 -16.58 28.50
N THR A 21 24.96 -16.56 27.20
CA THR A 21 26.17 -16.01 26.61
C THR A 21 26.37 -14.62 27.23
N LYS A 22 27.55 -14.41 27.85
CA LYS A 22 27.88 -13.16 28.55
C LYS A 22 27.58 -11.97 27.63
N ILE A 23 26.51 -11.26 27.92
CA ILE A 23 26.12 -10.05 27.18
C ILE A 23 27.24 -9.03 27.37
N SER A 24 27.82 -8.56 26.27
CA SER A 24 28.85 -7.52 26.29
C SER A 24 28.28 -6.22 26.85
N LYS A 25 29.08 -5.51 27.64
CA LYS A 25 28.72 -4.18 28.17
C LYS A 25 29.28 -3.10 27.25
N CYS A 26 28.49 -2.07 26.96
CA CYS A 26 29.00 -0.92 26.22
C CYS A 26 29.98 -0.12 27.08
N SER A 27 31.03 0.39 26.46
CA SER A 27 31.94 1.37 27.05
C SER A 27 31.40 2.80 26.91
N ASP A 28 30.66 3.09 25.83
CA ASP A 28 29.95 4.36 25.65
C ASP A 28 28.54 4.36 26.29
N CYS A 29 28.11 5.53 26.73
CA CYS A 29 26.81 5.78 27.36
C CYS A 29 25.74 6.24 26.36
N THR A 30 26.00 6.13 25.05
CA THR A 30 25.04 6.49 24.00
C THR A 30 23.89 5.49 23.92
N VAL A 31 22.71 5.91 24.36
CA VAL A 31 21.50 5.07 24.36
C VAL A 31 20.91 4.99 22.95
N PHE A 32 20.80 3.77 22.44
CA PHE A 32 20.12 3.47 21.19
C PHE A 32 18.66 3.07 21.43
N THR A 33 18.42 2.20 22.42
CA THR A 33 17.08 1.74 22.78
C THR A 33 16.97 1.38 24.26
N THR A 34 15.75 1.25 24.77
CA THR A 34 15.46 0.86 26.16
C THR A 34 14.64 -0.42 26.16
N GLY A 35 15.12 -1.44 26.89
CA GLY A 35 14.44 -2.71 27.05
C GLY A 35 13.18 -2.59 27.90
N LYS A 36 12.30 -3.60 27.81
CA LYS A 36 11.06 -3.67 28.63
C LYS A 36 11.35 -3.72 30.14
N ASP A 37 12.53 -4.20 30.52
CA ASP A 37 13.03 -4.24 31.90
C ASP A 37 13.63 -2.90 32.37
N GLY A 38 13.61 -1.86 31.53
CA GLY A 38 14.23 -0.56 31.79
C GLY A 38 15.75 -0.54 31.58
N SER A 39 16.34 -1.64 31.12
CA SER A 39 17.76 -1.68 30.77
C SER A 39 18.02 -0.80 29.54
N LEU A 40 19.09 -0.01 29.57
CA LEU A 40 19.54 0.80 28.43
C LEU A 40 20.47 -0.04 27.55
N TRP A 41 20.30 0.08 26.23
CA TRP A 41 21.09 -0.66 25.25
C TRP A 41 21.70 0.29 24.23
N GLY A 42 22.91 -0.05 23.78
CA GLY A 42 23.70 0.72 22.83
C GLY A 42 24.26 -0.17 21.73
N TRP A 43 24.88 0.46 20.74
CA TRP A 43 25.56 -0.20 19.63
C TRP A 43 27.01 0.25 19.61
N GLU A 44 27.95 -0.67 19.81
CA GLU A 44 29.38 -0.36 19.88
C GLU A 44 30.18 -1.47 19.19
N ASP A 45 31.14 -1.07 18.35
CA ASP A 45 32.00 -1.96 17.56
C ASP A 45 31.25 -3.04 16.77
N GLY A 46 30.07 -2.68 16.23
CA GLY A 46 29.24 -3.61 15.45
C GLY A 46 28.46 -4.62 16.29
N THR A 47 28.49 -4.50 17.62
CA THR A 47 27.78 -5.40 18.54
C THR A 47 26.74 -4.67 19.37
N PHE A 48 25.62 -5.35 19.62
CA PHE A 48 24.59 -4.86 20.53
C PHE A 48 25.01 -5.15 21.97
N CYS A 49 25.08 -4.12 22.81
CA CYS A 49 25.64 -4.22 24.15
C CYS A 49 24.72 -3.57 25.19
N LYS A 50 24.79 -4.05 26.43
CA LYS A 50 24.03 -3.49 27.56
C LYS A 50 24.79 -2.32 28.17
N ILE A 51 24.15 -1.16 28.25
CA ILE A 51 24.77 0.04 28.83
C ILE A 51 24.82 -0.12 30.35
N SER A 52 25.99 0.15 30.93
CA SER A 52 26.19 0.06 32.38
C SER A 52 25.32 1.09 33.12
N SER A 53 24.76 0.69 34.27
CA SER A 53 23.98 1.58 35.15
C SER A 53 24.78 2.77 35.69
N SER A 54 26.12 2.76 35.57
CA SER A 54 26.98 3.91 35.86
C SER A 54 26.72 5.09 34.93
N CYS A 55 26.32 4.84 33.68
CA CYS A 55 25.98 5.89 32.71
C CYS A 55 24.76 6.71 33.13
N SER A 56 23.83 6.12 33.90
CA SER A 56 22.61 6.80 34.37
C SER A 56 22.87 7.84 35.47
N LYS A 57 24.08 7.90 36.04
CA LYS A 57 24.41 8.80 37.16
C LYS A 57 25.12 10.08 36.74
N SER A 58 25.57 10.20 35.49
CA SER A 58 26.21 11.43 35.00
C SER A 58 25.16 12.44 34.53
N LYS A 59 24.44 13.02 35.49
CA LYS A 59 23.65 14.23 35.29
C LYS A 59 24.64 15.41 35.17
N ASN A 60 25.16 15.67 33.98
CA ASN A 60 25.59 17.00 33.48
C ASN A 60 26.60 16.86 32.33
N THR A 61 26.18 16.56 31.10
CA THR A 61 26.87 17.14 29.93
C THR A 61 26.01 17.15 28.67
N SER A 62 25.76 18.37 28.18
CA SER A 62 25.49 18.79 26.80
C SER A 62 24.99 17.75 25.78
N THR A 63 23.68 17.72 25.55
CA THR A 63 23.05 17.09 24.40
C THR A 63 23.43 17.85 23.12
N LYS A 64 24.47 17.41 22.41
CA LYS A 64 24.76 17.90 21.05
C LYS A 64 23.81 17.21 20.07
N LYS A 65 22.65 17.84 19.88
CA LYS A 65 21.58 17.38 18.98
C LYS A 65 22.01 17.61 17.52
N THR A 66 22.64 16.62 16.89
CA THR A 66 22.88 16.64 15.44
C THR A 66 21.54 16.42 14.73
N THR A 67 20.91 17.52 14.31
CA THR A 67 19.66 17.51 13.55
C THR A 67 20.00 17.88 12.11
N THR A 68 19.96 16.91 11.20
CA THR A 68 20.13 17.17 9.76
C THR A 68 18.81 17.72 9.21
N VAL A 69 18.72 19.04 9.07
CA VAL A 69 17.53 19.74 8.55
C VAL A 69 17.64 19.87 7.03
N TYR A 70 16.78 19.16 6.29
CA TYR A 70 16.56 19.36 4.86
C TYR A 70 15.62 20.57 4.67
N LYS A 71 16.15 21.70 4.16
CA LYS A 71 15.35 22.91 3.85
C LYS A 71 14.69 22.77 2.48
N LYS A 72 13.36 22.58 2.46
CA LYS A 72 12.53 22.69 1.25
C LYS A 72 12.14 24.16 1.03
N SER A 73 12.69 24.77 -0.02
CA SER A 73 12.38 26.13 -0.47
C SER A 73 11.01 26.18 -1.16
N THR A 74 10.09 27.01 -0.66
CA THR A 74 8.77 27.24 -1.26
C THR A 74 8.80 28.56 -2.03
N LYS A 75 8.63 28.50 -3.35
CA LYS A 75 8.53 29.68 -4.22
C LYS A 75 7.05 29.99 -4.45
N LYS A 76 6.59 31.14 -3.95
CA LYS A 76 5.26 31.72 -4.23
C LYS A 76 5.19 32.15 -5.70
N THR A 77 4.19 31.67 -6.43
CA THR A 77 3.80 32.22 -7.73
C THR A 77 2.41 32.83 -7.62
N ALA A 78 2.27 34.06 -8.12
CA ALA A 78 1.08 34.87 -8.03
C ALA A 78 -0.02 34.42 -9.01
N ASN A 79 -1.26 34.38 -8.54
CA ASN A 79 -2.45 34.08 -9.34
C ASN A 79 -2.81 35.26 -10.26
N LYS A 80 -2.91 34.98 -11.57
CA LYS A 80 -3.42 35.89 -12.59
C LYS A 80 -4.93 35.71 -12.74
N LYS A 81 -5.65 36.82 -12.59
CA LYS A 81 -7.10 36.98 -12.67
C LYS A 81 -7.61 36.67 -14.10
N THR A 82 -8.51 35.70 -14.25
CA THR A 82 -9.19 35.38 -15.51
C THR A 82 -10.62 35.90 -15.48
N SER A 83 -11.00 36.57 -16.57
CA SER A 83 -12.26 37.28 -16.79
C SER A 83 -13.39 36.31 -17.14
N SER A 84 -14.52 36.43 -16.46
CA SER A 84 -15.77 35.72 -16.76
C SER A 84 -16.50 36.38 -17.93
N THR A 85 -16.77 35.63 -19.00
CA THR A 85 -17.63 36.07 -20.12
C THR A 85 -18.97 35.36 -20.02
N THR A 86 -20.04 36.14 -19.91
CA THR A 86 -21.42 35.68 -19.77
C THR A 86 -22.02 35.39 -21.13
N THR A 87 -22.56 34.19 -21.34
CA THR A 87 -23.29 33.83 -22.58
C THR A 87 -24.72 33.42 -22.24
N LYS A 88 -25.69 34.07 -22.88
CA LYS A 88 -27.13 33.86 -22.74
C LYS A 88 -27.55 32.47 -23.27
N ALA A 89 -28.27 31.70 -22.45
CA ALA A 89 -28.87 30.42 -22.81
C ALA A 89 -30.31 30.58 -23.33
N LYS A 90 -30.66 29.72 -24.29
CA LYS A 90 -31.97 29.57 -24.95
C LYS A 90 -32.78 28.49 -24.20
N ALA A 91 -34.06 28.77 -23.96
CA ALA A 91 -34.95 27.97 -23.12
C ALA A 91 -35.14 26.52 -23.64
N LYS A 92 -35.01 25.54 -22.73
CA LYS A 92 -35.32 24.11 -22.91
C LYS A 92 -36.34 23.70 -21.84
N GLU A 93 -37.30 22.87 -22.23
CA GLU A 93 -38.40 22.35 -21.40
C GLU A 93 -37.93 21.86 -20.03
N THR A 94 -38.57 22.41 -19.01
CA THR A 94 -38.29 22.19 -17.59
C THR A 94 -39.21 21.08 -17.08
N THR A 95 -38.70 19.87 -16.97
CA THR A 95 -39.32 18.83 -16.16
C THR A 95 -39.21 19.26 -14.69
N THR A 96 -40.35 19.47 -14.05
CA THR A 96 -40.45 20.05 -12.70
C THR A 96 -40.09 18.99 -11.65
N THR A 97 -38.80 18.83 -11.37
CA THR A 97 -38.33 18.04 -10.23
C THR A 97 -38.41 18.89 -8.98
N THR A 98 -39.23 18.47 -8.02
CA THR A 98 -39.44 19.12 -6.73
C THR A 98 -38.10 19.32 -6.03
N THR A 99 -37.64 20.57 -5.93
CA THR A 99 -36.32 20.93 -5.42
C THR A 99 -36.35 20.89 -3.89
N SER A 100 -36.11 19.72 -3.31
CA SER A 100 -35.70 19.58 -1.91
C SER A 100 -34.32 20.21 -1.73
N ALA A 101 -34.11 20.91 -0.61
CA ALA A 101 -32.81 21.53 -0.30
C ALA A 101 -31.68 20.50 -0.42
N PRO A 102 -30.52 20.86 -1.00
CA PRO A 102 -29.42 19.93 -1.26
C PRO A 102 -28.92 19.36 0.07
N ALA A 103 -28.95 18.03 0.18
CA ALA A 103 -28.41 17.32 1.34
C ALA A 103 -26.89 17.43 1.32
N ALA A 104 -26.27 17.63 2.48
CA ALA A 104 -24.82 17.67 2.57
C ALA A 104 -24.21 16.34 2.06
N HIS A 105 -23.28 16.41 1.12
CA HIS A 105 -22.57 15.24 0.61
C HIS A 105 -21.50 14.75 1.59
N GLU A 106 -21.34 13.43 1.68
CA GLU A 106 -20.22 12.78 2.36
C GLU A 106 -18.98 12.78 1.44
N THR A 107 -17.79 12.56 2.01
CA THR A 107 -16.54 12.36 1.25
C THR A 107 -15.92 11.01 1.58
N ASP A 108 -15.38 10.31 0.57
CA ASP A 108 -14.68 9.04 0.76
C ASP A 108 -13.27 9.22 1.37
N ALA A 109 -12.55 8.12 1.61
CA ALA A 109 -11.19 8.15 2.15
C ALA A 109 -10.16 8.83 1.23
N LYS A 110 -10.48 9.00 -0.06
CA LYS A 110 -9.65 9.71 -1.05
C LYS A 110 -10.04 11.20 -1.17
N GLY A 111 -11.08 11.65 -0.46
CA GLY A 111 -11.60 13.01 -0.50
C GLY A 111 -12.57 13.29 -1.65
N ASN A 112 -13.04 12.27 -2.37
CA ASN A 112 -14.05 12.41 -3.41
C ASN A 112 -15.43 12.59 -2.78
N ILE A 113 -16.28 13.43 -3.38
CA ILE A 113 -17.67 13.62 -2.98
C ILE A 113 -18.46 12.34 -3.28
N VAL A 114 -19.27 11.85 -2.34
CA VAL A 114 -20.13 10.66 -2.52
C VAL A 114 -21.54 11.12 -2.91
N CYS A 115 -22.12 10.52 -3.95
CA CYS A 115 -23.48 10.85 -4.39
C CYS A 115 -24.51 10.46 -3.32
N ASN A 116 -25.53 11.30 -3.16
CA ASN A 116 -26.68 11.02 -2.31
C ASN A 116 -27.65 10.04 -3.01
N GLY A 117 -27.83 10.17 -4.31
CA GLY A 117 -28.56 9.25 -5.16
C GLY A 117 -27.66 8.18 -5.81
N CYS A 118 -28.33 7.28 -6.53
CA CYS A 118 -27.73 6.08 -7.12
C CYS A 118 -27.79 6.07 -8.66
N VAL A 119 -27.86 7.27 -9.28
CA VAL A 119 -27.94 7.41 -10.73
C VAL A 119 -26.54 7.44 -11.31
N VAL A 120 -26.15 6.34 -11.96
CA VAL A 120 -24.86 6.22 -12.65
C VAL A 120 -24.91 7.02 -13.95
N THR A 121 -24.00 7.98 -14.08
CA THR A 121 -23.83 8.77 -15.30
C THR A 121 -22.49 8.54 -15.99
N GLY A 122 -21.57 7.84 -15.33
CA GLY A 122 -20.28 7.48 -15.90
C GLY A 122 -19.57 6.38 -15.11
N THR A 123 -18.53 5.80 -15.70
CA THR A 123 -17.64 4.84 -15.04
C THR A 123 -16.22 5.38 -15.14
N GLY A 124 -15.50 5.43 -14.02
CA GLY A 124 -14.10 5.84 -13.97
C GLY A 124 -13.18 4.77 -14.55
N GLY A 125 -11.93 5.14 -14.83
CA GLY A 125 -10.92 4.21 -15.36
C GLY A 125 -10.54 3.08 -14.40
N ASP A 126 -10.82 3.24 -13.11
CA ASP A 126 -10.67 2.23 -12.05
C ASP A 126 -11.96 1.41 -11.82
N ASN A 127 -12.90 1.43 -12.77
CA ASN A 127 -14.24 0.82 -12.67
C ASN A 127 -15.13 1.39 -11.56
N SER A 128 -14.77 2.51 -10.95
CA SER A 128 -15.65 3.20 -10.00
C SER A 128 -16.88 3.78 -10.72
N LEU A 129 -18.03 3.75 -10.08
CA LEU A 129 -19.27 4.32 -10.61
C LEU A 129 -19.35 5.81 -10.23
N TRP A 130 -19.67 6.67 -11.19
CA TRP A 130 -19.78 8.11 -10.99
C TRP A 130 -21.18 8.61 -11.34
N GLY A 131 -21.66 9.56 -10.55
CA GLY A 131 -22.89 10.29 -10.77
C GLY A 131 -22.63 11.80 -10.88
N TRP A 132 -23.71 12.54 -11.17
CA TRP A 132 -23.71 14.00 -11.18
C TRP A 132 -24.88 14.52 -10.35
N GLU A 133 -24.58 15.18 -9.24
CA GLU A 133 -25.56 15.73 -8.31
C GLU A 133 -25.09 17.11 -7.84
N ASP A 134 -26.04 18.03 -7.63
CA ASP A 134 -25.76 19.38 -7.12
C ASP A 134 -24.62 20.11 -7.87
N GLU A 135 -24.62 20.00 -9.20
CA GLU A 135 -23.63 20.59 -10.12
C GLU A 135 -22.19 20.11 -9.92
N LYS A 136 -21.99 18.92 -9.33
CA LYS A 136 -20.68 18.33 -9.08
C LYS A 136 -20.66 16.85 -9.47
N SER A 137 -19.47 16.38 -9.84
CA SER A 137 -19.22 14.94 -9.97
C SER A 137 -19.10 14.32 -8.58
N CYS A 138 -19.64 13.11 -8.43
CA CYS A 138 -19.57 12.36 -7.19
C CYS A 138 -19.40 10.86 -7.46
N ILE A 139 -18.75 10.14 -6.55
CA ILE A 139 -18.61 8.68 -6.56
C ILE A 139 -19.90 8.06 -6.01
N ILE A 140 -20.39 7.04 -6.69
CA ILE A 140 -21.53 6.24 -6.23
C ILE A 140 -21.00 5.16 -5.29
N ASN A 141 -21.52 5.15 -4.07
CA ASN A 141 -21.19 4.11 -3.11
C ASN A 141 -22.01 2.84 -3.43
N ASN A 142 -21.34 1.83 -4.02
CA ASN A 142 -21.96 0.56 -4.40
C ASN A 142 -22.74 -0.09 -3.24
N THR A 143 -22.23 -0.04 -2.01
CA THR A 143 -22.92 -0.63 -0.85
C THR A 143 -24.19 0.12 -0.46
N LYS A 144 -24.20 1.46 -0.60
CA LYS A 144 -25.40 2.29 -0.33
C LYS A 144 -26.45 2.15 -1.44
N CYS A 145 -26.01 1.83 -2.65
CA CYS A 145 -26.82 1.76 -3.85
C CYS A 145 -27.17 0.34 -4.32
N GLU A 146 -26.79 -0.69 -3.56
CA GLU A 146 -27.07 -2.07 -3.90
C GLU A 146 -28.59 -2.30 -4.06
N GLY A 147 -29.01 -2.81 -5.22
CA GLY A 147 -30.42 -3.00 -5.57
C GLY A 147 -31.19 -1.73 -5.97
N LYS A 148 -30.55 -0.56 -5.99
CA LYS A 148 -31.12 0.73 -6.41
C LYS A 148 -30.35 1.40 -7.56
N LEU A 149 -29.42 0.67 -8.17
CA LEU A 149 -28.81 1.10 -9.41
C LEU A 149 -29.88 0.96 -10.50
N ASP A 150 -30.69 2.00 -10.63
CA ASP A 150 -31.50 2.18 -11.82
C ASP A 150 -30.51 2.37 -12.97
N GLU A 151 -30.28 1.30 -13.73
CA GLU A 151 -29.78 1.42 -15.10
C GLU A 151 -30.86 2.19 -15.87
N LYS A 152 -30.85 3.51 -15.72
CA LYS A 152 -31.51 4.39 -16.65
C LYS A 152 -30.76 4.15 -17.96
N LYS A 153 -31.31 3.23 -18.78
CA LYS A 153 -30.85 2.92 -20.13
C LYS A 153 -30.56 4.26 -20.78
N ALA A 154 -29.27 4.58 -20.90
CA ALA A 154 -28.83 5.92 -21.21
C ALA A 154 -29.59 6.39 -22.45
N GLU A 155 -30.55 7.31 -22.27
CA GLU A 155 -31.16 7.98 -23.41
C GLU A 155 -29.99 8.53 -24.20
N ALA A 156 -29.90 8.16 -25.48
CA ALA A 156 -28.75 8.44 -26.33
C ALA A 156 -28.34 9.90 -26.12
N SER A 157 -27.26 10.10 -25.34
CA SER A 157 -26.92 11.43 -24.87
C SER A 157 -26.71 12.30 -26.10
N ALA A 158 -27.19 13.54 -26.05
CA ALA A 158 -26.98 14.49 -27.13
C ALA A 158 -25.47 14.61 -27.49
N ALA A 159 -24.61 14.30 -26.51
CA ALA A 159 -23.16 14.22 -26.68
C ALA A 159 -22.72 13.25 -27.79
N ALA A 160 -23.38 12.09 -27.96
CA ALA A 160 -23.02 11.12 -29.00
C ALA A 160 -23.15 11.67 -30.43
N SER A 161 -24.02 12.66 -30.64
CA SER A 161 -24.26 13.29 -31.94
C SER A 161 -23.38 14.54 -32.16
N ASN A 162 -23.02 15.24 -31.09
CA ASN A 162 -22.38 16.56 -31.16
C ASN A 162 -20.86 16.54 -30.93
N HIS A 163 -20.30 15.40 -30.54
CA HIS A 163 -18.90 15.30 -30.15
C HIS A 163 -18.15 14.26 -30.98
N LYS A 164 -16.86 14.51 -31.18
CA LYS A 164 -15.94 13.52 -31.74
C LYS A 164 -15.59 12.50 -30.65
N LYS A 165 -15.26 11.28 -31.07
CA LYS A 165 -14.68 10.27 -30.17
C LYS A 165 -13.19 10.13 -30.42
N ASP A 166 -12.42 9.85 -29.38
CA ASP A 166 -11.02 9.48 -29.50
C ASP A 166 -10.85 8.03 -30.00
N ALA A 167 -9.61 7.54 -30.10
CA ALA A 167 -9.32 6.17 -30.53
C ALA A 167 -9.84 5.10 -29.55
N SER A 168 -10.07 5.47 -28.29
CA SER A 168 -10.59 4.60 -27.24
C SER A 168 -12.11 4.63 -27.13
N GLY A 169 -12.79 5.44 -27.95
CA GLY A 169 -14.24 5.60 -27.97
C GLY A 169 -14.79 6.62 -26.96
N ASN A 170 -13.93 7.33 -26.23
CA ASN A 170 -14.33 8.38 -25.29
C ASN A 170 -14.77 9.63 -26.05
N VAL A 171 -15.80 10.31 -25.54
CA VAL A 171 -16.31 11.56 -26.11
C VAL A 171 -15.31 12.68 -25.84
N ILE A 172 -14.96 13.50 -26.84
CA ILE A 172 -14.05 14.65 -26.69
C ILE A 172 -14.86 15.94 -26.45
N CYS A 173 -14.54 16.71 -25.41
CA CYS A 173 -15.24 17.96 -25.10
C CYS A 173 -15.05 19.02 -26.20
N ASN A 174 -16.12 19.76 -26.49
CA ASN A 174 -16.08 20.88 -27.42
C ASN A 174 -15.45 22.12 -26.78
N LYS A 175 -15.70 22.38 -25.48
CA LYS A 175 -15.05 23.41 -24.67
C LYS A 175 -13.91 22.81 -23.83
N CYS A 176 -13.18 23.69 -23.16
CA CYS A 176 -11.97 23.39 -22.39
C CYS A 176 -12.19 23.56 -20.88
N GLU A 177 -13.43 23.36 -20.42
CA GLU A 177 -13.80 23.51 -19.00
C GLU A 177 -13.51 22.21 -18.25
N VAL A 178 -12.39 22.18 -17.53
CA VAL A 178 -11.97 21.04 -16.71
C VAL A 178 -12.82 20.97 -15.45
N THR A 179 -13.53 19.87 -15.28
CA THR A 179 -14.34 19.57 -14.10
C THR A 179 -13.74 18.48 -13.22
N ALA A 180 -12.90 17.60 -13.79
CA ALA A 180 -12.20 16.55 -13.09
C ALA A 180 -10.88 16.20 -13.77
N THR A 181 -9.99 15.52 -13.05
CA THR A 181 -8.72 14.97 -13.57
C THR A 181 -8.72 13.48 -13.29
N GLY A 182 -8.50 12.66 -14.33
CA GLY A 182 -8.39 11.21 -14.22
C GLY A 182 -7.08 10.78 -13.56
N GLY A 183 -7.04 9.54 -13.05
CA GLY A 183 -5.83 8.97 -12.45
C GLY A 183 -4.66 8.80 -13.43
N ASP A 184 -4.96 8.75 -14.73
CA ASP A 184 -4.00 8.75 -15.83
C ASP A 184 -3.45 10.16 -16.16
N GLY A 185 -3.96 11.20 -15.49
CA GLY A 185 -3.63 12.59 -15.76
C GLY A 185 -4.43 13.22 -16.90
N SER A 186 -5.43 12.52 -17.45
CA SER A 186 -6.34 13.09 -18.45
C SER A 186 -7.28 14.11 -17.81
N TYR A 187 -7.59 15.19 -18.52
CA TYR A 187 -8.57 16.16 -18.06
C TYR A 187 -9.97 15.79 -18.57
N TRP A 188 -10.96 15.89 -17.69
CA TRP A 188 -12.34 15.53 -17.97
C TRP A 188 -13.27 16.73 -17.76
N GLY A 189 -14.21 16.90 -18.68
CA GLY A 189 -15.27 17.90 -18.66
C GLY A 189 -16.65 17.26 -18.62
N TRP A 190 -17.67 18.11 -18.50
CA TRP A 190 -19.07 17.72 -18.58
C TRP A 190 -19.79 18.59 -19.61
N GLU A 191 -20.25 17.98 -20.71
CA GLU A 191 -20.94 18.67 -21.80
C GLU A 191 -22.09 17.82 -22.34
N ASP A 192 -23.18 18.47 -22.75
CA ASP A 192 -24.34 17.79 -23.35
C ASP A 192 -24.88 16.59 -22.54
N GLN A 193 -24.83 16.71 -21.20
CA GLN A 193 -25.25 15.69 -20.23
C GLN A 193 -24.39 14.41 -20.25
N ALA A 194 -23.12 14.52 -20.66
CA ALA A 194 -22.18 13.42 -20.63
C ALA A 194 -20.79 13.87 -20.18
N SER A 195 -20.02 12.93 -19.63
CA SER A 195 -18.59 13.13 -19.38
C SER A 195 -17.82 13.06 -20.70
N CYS A 196 -16.83 13.93 -20.86
CA CYS A 196 -15.98 13.98 -22.04
C CYS A 196 -14.51 14.23 -21.67
N ILE A 197 -13.58 13.71 -22.47
CA ILE A 197 -12.14 13.96 -22.37
C ILE A 197 -11.82 15.31 -23.02
N ILE A 198 -11.01 16.12 -22.36
CA ILE A 198 -10.56 17.41 -22.88
C ILE A 198 -9.30 17.19 -23.71
N ASP A 199 -9.31 17.69 -24.95
CA ASP A 199 -8.14 17.67 -25.82
C ASP A 199 -7.08 18.68 -25.34
N ASN A 200 -6.02 18.16 -24.72
CA ASN A 200 -4.91 18.95 -24.18
C ASN A 200 -4.27 19.88 -25.23
N THR A 201 -4.17 19.43 -26.48
CA THR A 201 -3.55 20.21 -27.56
C THR A 201 -4.45 21.35 -28.01
N LYS A 202 -5.74 21.06 -28.24
CA LYS A 202 -6.75 22.07 -28.61
C LYS A 202 -6.94 23.12 -27.51
N CYS A 203 -6.86 22.69 -26.25
CA CYS A 203 -7.13 23.55 -25.10
C CYS A 203 -5.89 24.23 -24.51
N ASN A 204 -4.70 24.00 -25.07
CA ASN A 204 -3.42 24.47 -24.54
C ASN A 204 -3.24 24.14 -23.04
N LEU A 205 -3.79 23.01 -22.61
CA LEU A 205 -3.61 22.53 -21.25
C LEU A 205 -2.30 21.77 -21.20
N THR A 206 -1.45 22.16 -20.26
CA THR A 206 -0.33 21.30 -19.89
C THR A 206 -0.95 20.17 -19.09
N PRO A 207 -0.81 18.88 -19.50
CA PRO A 207 -1.24 17.78 -18.65
C PRO A 207 -0.65 18.03 -17.26
N PRO A 208 -1.40 17.73 -16.18
CA PRO A 208 -0.81 17.81 -14.87
C PRO A 208 0.44 16.95 -14.98
N LYS A 209 1.60 17.47 -14.57
CA LYS A 209 2.75 16.60 -14.43
C LYS A 209 2.23 15.52 -13.51
N SER A 210 1.99 14.33 -14.07
CA SER A 210 1.84 13.13 -13.28
C SER A 210 3.00 13.25 -12.33
N GLU A 211 2.69 13.52 -11.06
CA GLU A 211 3.70 13.40 -10.03
C GLU A 211 3.97 11.90 -10.05
N GLN A 212 4.80 11.48 -11.01
CA GLN A 212 5.47 10.22 -11.00
C GLN A 212 6.16 10.26 -9.66
N LYS A 213 5.53 9.61 -8.69
CA LYS A 213 6.07 9.45 -7.35
C LYS A 213 7.50 9.02 -7.59
N ALA A 214 8.44 9.85 -7.13
CA ALA A 214 9.85 9.62 -7.42
C ALA A 214 10.12 8.15 -7.12
N LEU A 215 10.57 7.41 -8.13
CA LEU A 215 10.78 5.98 -8.05
C LEU A 215 11.61 5.70 -6.79
N GLU A 216 11.02 4.98 -5.84
CA GLU A 216 11.67 4.71 -4.58
C GLU A 216 12.82 3.74 -4.84
N ARG A 217 14.01 4.04 -4.33
CA ARG A 217 15.18 3.17 -4.47
C ARG A 217 15.69 2.79 -3.09
N GLY A 218 16.12 1.53 -2.96
CA GLY A 218 16.77 1.04 -1.77
C GLY A 218 18.11 1.75 -1.53
N PRO A 219 18.73 1.57 -0.35
CA PRO A 219 20.06 2.09 -0.04
C PRO A 219 21.16 1.62 -1.02
N ASP A 220 20.94 0.49 -1.68
CA ASP A 220 21.76 -0.11 -2.72
C ASP A 220 21.50 0.45 -4.12
N GLY A 221 20.58 1.42 -4.25
CA GLY A 221 20.19 2.03 -5.52
C GLY A 221 19.24 1.19 -6.36
N VAL A 222 18.85 0.00 -5.90
CA VAL A 222 17.89 -0.88 -6.61
C VAL A 222 16.50 -0.27 -6.54
N LEU A 223 15.76 -0.30 -7.64
CA LEU A 223 14.37 0.15 -7.70
C LEU A 223 13.50 -0.67 -6.74
N ILE A 224 12.65 -0.02 -5.94
CA ILE A 224 11.61 -0.69 -5.15
C ILE A 224 10.35 -0.69 -6.01
N CYS A 225 9.77 -1.87 -6.23
CA CYS A 225 8.55 -2.01 -7.03
C CYS A 225 7.40 -1.24 -6.37
N SER A 226 6.61 -0.57 -7.20
CA SER A 226 5.36 0.07 -6.79
C SER A 226 4.23 -0.95 -6.62
N THR A 227 4.34 -2.12 -7.25
CA THR A 227 3.41 -3.24 -7.16
C THR A 227 3.93 -4.35 -6.23
N CYS A 228 3.01 -5.18 -5.76
CA CYS A 228 3.30 -6.34 -4.91
C CYS A 228 3.39 -7.67 -5.68
N GLU A 229 3.34 -7.60 -7.01
CA GLU A 229 3.55 -8.76 -7.86
C GLU A 229 5.05 -9.05 -7.94
N TYR A 230 5.44 -10.31 -7.80
CA TYR A 230 6.81 -10.75 -7.99
C TYR A 230 6.86 -11.90 -9.00
N THR A 231 7.91 -11.94 -9.80
CA THR A 231 8.13 -12.97 -10.83
C THR A 231 9.24 -13.93 -10.47
N ARG A 232 10.12 -13.53 -9.54
CA ARG A 232 11.27 -14.32 -9.08
C ARG A 232 11.48 -14.18 -7.58
N ILE A 233 11.94 -15.26 -6.95
CA ILE A 233 12.45 -15.28 -5.58
C ILE A 233 13.90 -15.79 -5.65
N ASP A 234 14.85 -15.01 -5.15
CA ASP A 234 16.25 -15.39 -5.11
C ASP A 234 16.57 -16.26 -3.86
N PRO A 235 17.72 -16.95 -3.81
CA PRO A 235 18.06 -17.86 -2.71
C PRO A 235 18.14 -17.19 -1.33
N ASP A 236 18.35 -15.87 -1.29
CA ASP A 236 18.35 -15.06 -0.06
C ASP A 236 16.93 -14.62 0.36
N THR A 237 15.89 -15.19 -0.26
CA THR A 237 14.46 -14.91 -0.06
C THR A 237 13.98 -13.56 -0.58
N THR A 238 14.83 -12.79 -1.26
CA THR A 238 14.41 -11.52 -1.87
C THR A 238 13.47 -11.75 -3.05
N THR A 239 12.40 -10.97 -3.10
CA THR A 239 11.39 -11.01 -4.16
C THR A 239 11.64 -9.91 -5.19
N TRP A 240 11.55 -10.26 -6.47
CA TRP A 240 11.85 -9.38 -7.59
C TRP A 240 10.72 -9.32 -8.61
N ASN A 241 10.57 -8.17 -9.26
CA ASN A 241 9.72 -7.97 -10.44
C ASN A 241 10.44 -7.05 -11.45
N THR A 242 9.80 -6.73 -12.56
CA THR A 242 10.31 -5.76 -13.54
C THR A 242 9.30 -4.62 -13.69
N GLU A 243 9.72 -3.40 -13.39
CA GLU A 243 8.91 -2.19 -13.57
C GLU A 243 9.67 -1.18 -14.42
N ASN A 244 8.99 -0.61 -15.42
CA ASN A 244 9.59 0.34 -16.37
C ASN A 244 10.84 -0.19 -17.11
N GLY A 245 10.93 -1.50 -17.30
CA GLY A 245 12.07 -2.15 -17.97
C GLY A 245 13.32 -2.34 -17.10
N GLU A 246 13.23 -2.07 -15.80
CA GLU A 246 14.31 -2.31 -14.82
C GLU A 246 13.86 -3.36 -13.80
N ASP A 247 14.79 -4.20 -13.33
CA ASP A 247 14.54 -5.10 -12.20
C ASP A 247 14.29 -4.26 -10.94
N CYS A 248 13.20 -4.55 -10.25
CA CYS A 248 12.81 -3.92 -9.02
C CYS A 248 12.62 -4.95 -7.91
N ARG A 249 12.90 -4.54 -6.68
CA ARG A 249 12.71 -5.32 -5.47
C ARG A 249 11.29 -5.13 -4.94
N VAL A 250 10.57 -6.23 -4.76
CA VAL A 250 9.27 -6.25 -4.09
C VAL A 250 9.52 -6.46 -2.61
N ILE A 251 9.08 -5.54 -1.75
CA ILE A 251 9.32 -5.64 -0.31
C ILE A 251 8.19 -6.43 0.34
N GLY A 252 8.49 -7.67 0.77
CA GLY A 252 7.49 -8.59 1.32
C GLY A 252 6.67 -8.01 2.47
N SER A 253 7.31 -7.27 3.40
CA SER A 253 6.64 -6.60 4.52
C SER A 253 5.61 -5.54 4.11
N ARG A 254 5.81 -4.86 2.97
CA ARG A 254 4.85 -3.89 2.39
C ARG A 254 3.71 -4.54 1.63
N CYS A 255 3.89 -5.81 1.26
CA CYS A 255 2.99 -6.56 0.40
C CYS A 255 2.23 -7.67 1.13
N GLY A 256 2.46 -7.85 2.43
CA GLY A 256 1.90 -8.98 3.17
C GLY A 256 2.43 -10.33 2.70
N ILE A 257 3.59 -10.36 2.05
CA ILE A 257 4.24 -11.57 1.54
C ILE A 257 5.38 -11.94 2.49
N ASN A 258 5.41 -13.19 2.96
CA ASN A 258 6.50 -13.70 3.77
C ASN A 258 7.19 -14.87 3.08
N THR A 259 8.30 -14.56 2.42
CA THR A 259 9.21 -15.55 1.82
C THR A 259 10.32 -15.99 2.77
N THR A 260 10.46 -15.30 3.91
CA THR A 260 11.51 -15.54 4.90
C THR A 260 11.17 -16.74 5.80
N PRO A 261 12.16 -17.37 6.47
CA PRO A 261 11.89 -18.38 7.48
C PRO A 261 11.31 -17.80 8.79
N HIS A 262 11.30 -16.48 8.95
CA HIS A 262 10.83 -15.80 10.15
C HIS A 262 9.30 -15.66 10.12
N PRO A 263 8.57 -15.94 11.22
CA PRO A 263 7.13 -15.71 11.26
C PRO A 263 6.80 -14.21 11.23
N TRP A 264 5.53 -13.85 10.98
CA TRP A 264 5.08 -12.48 11.19
C TRP A 264 5.09 -12.10 12.68
N CYS A 265 5.48 -10.87 12.99
CA CYS A 265 5.34 -10.30 14.32
C CYS A 265 3.86 -10.05 14.63
N SER A 266 3.46 -10.26 15.89
CA SER A 266 2.14 -9.86 16.39
C SER A 266 2.07 -8.36 16.67
N GLY A 267 3.18 -7.74 17.04
CA GLY A 267 3.35 -6.31 17.22
C GLY A 267 4.09 -5.61 16.09
N CYS A 268 4.09 -4.28 16.15
CA CYS A 268 4.64 -3.40 15.12
C CYS A 268 5.95 -2.70 15.54
N VAL A 269 6.67 -3.27 16.52
CA VAL A 269 7.91 -2.68 17.04
C VAL A 269 9.08 -3.11 16.17
N VAL A 270 9.56 -2.18 15.34
CA VAL A 270 10.74 -2.38 14.49
C VAL A 270 12.00 -2.41 15.35
N THR A 271 12.73 -3.52 15.27
CA THR A 271 14.04 -3.69 15.93
C THR A 271 15.18 -3.77 14.92
N GLY A 272 14.89 -3.96 13.64
CA GLY A 272 15.89 -3.95 12.57
C GLY A 272 15.25 -3.81 11.18
N THR A 273 16.09 -3.51 10.19
CA THR A 273 15.72 -3.44 8.77
C THR A 273 16.67 -4.35 7.99
N GLY A 274 16.11 -5.26 7.20
CA GLY A 274 16.89 -6.15 6.34
C GLY A 274 17.52 -5.39 5.16
N ASN A 275 18.47 -6.04 4.49
CA ASN A 275 19.11 -5.49 3.29
C ASN A 275 18.10 -5.30 2.14
N ASP A 276 17.02 -6.09 2.15
CA ASP A 276 15.89 -6.02 1.24
C ASP A 276 14.93 -4.85 1.56
N GLY A 277 15.18 -4.11 2.64
CA GLY A 277 14.31 -3.04 3.12
C GLY A 277 13.14 -3.55 3.99
N ALA A 278 13.02 -4.86 4.21
CA ALA A 278 11.96 -5.40 5.03
C ALA A 278 12.18 -5.06 6.51
N LEU A 279 11.10 -4.79 7.23
CA LEU A 279 11.16 -4.45 8.65
C LEU A 279 11.06 -5.71 9.51
N TYR A 280 11.93 -5.82 10.50
CA TYR A 280 12.00 -6.94 11.42
C TYR A 280 11.74 -6.49 12.85
N GLY A 281 11.05 -7.32 13.61
CA GLY A 281 10.84 -7.20 15.05
C GLY A 281 11.47 -8.36 15.82
N TRP A 282 11.37 -8.29 17.14
CA TRP A 282 11.81 -9.36 18.05
C TRP A 282 10.70 -9.74 19.02
N GLU A 283 10.15 -10.95 18.86
CA GLU A 283 9.07 -11.47 19.68
C GLU A 283 9.29 -12.94 19.99
N ASN A 284 8.84 -13.40 21.16
CA ASN A 284 8.94 -14.81 21.57
C ASN A 284 10.36 -15.39 21.45
N ASN A 285 11.39 -14.58 21.75
CA ASN A 285 12.81 -14.93 21.64
C ASN A 285 13.28 -15.29 20.22
N ALA A 286 12.60 -14.80 19.18
CA ALA A 286 13.01 -14.98 17.80
C ALA A 286 12.79 -13.71 16.98
N SER A 287 13.53 -13.58 15.88
CA SER A 287 13.25 -12.55 14.86
C SER A 287 11.95 -12.88 14.15
N CYS A 288 11.16 -11.84 13.89
CA CYS A 288 9.91 -11.92 13.15
C CYS A 288 9.85 -10.79 12.10
N LEU A 289 9.12 -11.01 11.02
CA LEU A 289 8.89 -10.01 9.96
C LEU A 289 7.73 -9.10 10.37
N ILE A 290 7.83 -7.79 10.17
CA ILE A 290 6.75 -6.85 10.47
C ILE A 290 5.90 -6.66 9.22
N ASN A 291 4.59 -6.84 9.35
CA ASN A 291 3.67 -6.57 8.25
C ASN A 291 3.28 -5.08 8.28
N GLU A 292 3.93 -4.30 7.42
CA GLU A 292 3.80 -2.83 7.36
C GLU A 292 2.37 -2.40 7.03
N VAL A 293 1.63 -3.22 6.28
CA VAL A 293 0.22 -2.98 5.95
C VAL A 293 -0.65 -3.06 7.20
N THR A 294 -0.58 -4.19 7.93
CA THR A 294 -1.36 -4.37 9.17
C THR A 294 -0.95 -3.39 10.27
N CYS A 295 0.30 -2.94 10.24
CA CYS A 295 0.84 -1.96 11.18
C CYS A 295 0.53 -0.50 10.80
N GLY A 296 -0.08 -0.25 9.64
CA GLY A 296 -0.38 1.11 9.15
C GLY A 296 0.86 1.97 8.90
N ILE A 297 2.02 1.33 8.68
CA ILE A 297 3.29 2.02 8.36
C ILE A 297 3.27 2.48 6.91
N VAL A 298 2.73 1.63 6.03
CA VAL A 298 2.42 1.99 4.64
C VAL A 298 0.91 2.15 4.49
N SER A 299 0.48 3.26 3.91
CA SER A 299 -0.88 3.40 3.42
C SER A 299 -1.09 2.37 2.31
N ASN A 300 -2.15 1.56 2.41
CA ASN A 300 -2.57 0.60 1.37
C ASN A 300 -2.71 1.34 0.04
N HIS A 301 -1.65 1.35 -0.76
CA HIS A 301 -1.61 2.03 -2.05
C HIS A 301 -2.08 1.03 -3.11
N GLY A 302 -3.39 0.83 -3.14
CA GLY A 302 -4.05 -0.12 -4.02
C GLY A 302 -4.71 -1.23 -3.22
N GLU A 303 -5.92 -1.63 -3.62
CA GLU A 303 -6.48 -2.92 -3.25
C GLU A 303 -5.51 -3.99 -3.75
N TYR A 304 -4.57 -4.40 -2.90
CA TYR A 304 -3.74 -5.56 -3.17
C TYR A 304 -4.67 -6.76 -3.12
N GLY A 305 -4.94 -7.37 -4.28
CA GLY A 305 -5.58 -8.67 -4.34
C GLY A 305 -4.80 -9.62 -3.43
N GLU A 306 -5.49 -10.32 -2.53
CA GLU A 306 -4.87 -11.35 -1.71
C GLU A 306 -4.13 -12.32 -2.63
N ALA A 307 -2.80 -12.22 -2.67
CA ALA A 307 -1.98 -13.21 -3.35
C ALA A 307 -2.14 -14.50 -2.55
N SER A 308 -3.02 -15.38 -3.02
CA SER A 308 -3.22 -16.70 -2.43
C SER A 308 -1.87 -17.41 -2.42
N SER A 309 -1.27 -17.55 -1.23
CA SER A 309 0.05 -18.16 -1.11
C SER A 309 -0.04 -19.64 -1.49
N SER A 310 0.33 -19.95 -2.73
CA SER A 310 0.42 -21.32 -3.24
C SER A 310 1.51 -22.15 -2.54
N ASN A 311 2.35 -21.51 -1.71
CA ASN A 311 3.39 -22.17 -0.91
C ASN A 311 2.85 -23.05 0.24
N SER A 312 1.58 -22.93 0.65
CA SER A 312 1.00 -23.89 1.60
C SER A 312 0.86 -25.30 0.99
N GLN A 313 0.72 -25.41 -0.34
CA GLN A 313 0.61 -26.71 -0.99
C GLN A 313 1.96 -27.45 -1.02
N GLN A 314 3.09 -26.77 -1.22
CA GLN A 314 4.40 -27.45 -1.29
C GLN A 314 4.84 -28.09 0.04
N LYS A 315 4.54 -27.47 1.19
CA LYS A 315 4.87 -28.06 2.50
C LYS A 315 4.03 -29.32 2.81
N MET A 316 2.79 -29.38 2.32
CA MET A 316 1.94 -30.58 2.45
C MET A 316 2.44 -31.74 1.57
N THR A 317 3.01 -31.46 0.39
CA THR A 317 3.52 -32.51 -0.51
C THR A 317 4.73 -33.23 0.08
N PHE A 318 5.66 -32.52 0.72
CA PHE A 318 6.82 -33.12 1.38
C PHE A 318 6.45 -33.98 2.60
N LEU A 319 5.48 -33.53 3.40
CA LEU A 319 5.00 -34.29 4.55
C LEU A 319 4.33 -35.60 4.11
N ASN A 320 3.51 -35.55 3.05
CA ASN A 320 2.87 -36.74 2.49
C ASN A 320 3.89 -37.72 1.89
N TYR A 321 4.94 -37.25 1.22
CA TYR A 321 6.01 -38.12 0.72
C TYR A 321 6.80 -38.80 1.86
N ALA A 322 7.08 -38.08 2.94
CA ALA A 322 7.74 -38.64 4.11
C ALA A 322 6.87 -39.70 4.81
N ILE A 323 5.56 -39.44 4.96
CA ILE A 323 4.60 -40.39 5.54
C ILE A 323 4.47 -41.65 4.67
N CYS A 324 4.34 -41.50 3.34
CA CYS A 324 4.27 -42.63 2.43
C CYS A 324 5.55 -43.49 2.45
N SER A 325 6.73 -42.86 2.53
CA SER A 325 8.02 -43.57 2.61
C SER A 325 8.16 -44.35 3.92
N LEU A 326 7.73 -43.77 5.05
CA LEU A 326 7.71 -44.45 6.35
C LEU A 326 6.69 -45.60 6.39
N ALA A 327 5.52 -45.43 5.76
CA ALA A 327 4.53 -46.49 5.64
C ALA A 327 5.03 -47.66 4.80
N ALA A 328 5.72 -47.39 3.68
CA ALA A 328 6.33 -48.42 2.83
C ALA A 328 7.40 -49.22 3.59
N LEU A 329 8.28 -48.53 4.35
CA LEU A 329 9.27 -49.18 5.21
C LEU A 329 8.63 -50.04 6.31
N TYR A 330 7.50 -49.60 6.87
CA TYR A 330 6.77 -50.35 7.88
C TYR A 330 6.15 -51.63 7.32
N VAL A 331 5.56 -51.57 6.12
CA VAL A 331 5.00 -52.74 5.44
C VAL A 331 6.11 -53.73 5.06
N TYR A 332 7.22 -53.25 4.50
CA TYR A 332 8.36 -54.10 4.12
C TYR A 332 8.97 -54.85 5.31
N ARG A 333 8.97 -54.24 6.50
CA ARG A 333 9.48 -54.89 7.73
C ARG A 333 8.55 -55.96 8.31
N ARG A 334 7.30 -56.02 7.86
CA ARG A 334 6.28 -56.92 8.42
C ARG A 334 6.08 -58.20 7.60
N PHE A 335 6.56 -58.21 6.36
CA PHE A 335 6.68 -59.39 5.52
C PHE A 335 8.08 -60.01 5.68
#